data_AF-A0A957G475-F1
#
_entry.id   AF-A0A957G475-F1
#
_cell.length_a   1.000
_cell.length_b   1.000
_cell.length_c   1.000
_cell.angle_alpha   90.00
_cell.angle_beta   90.00
_cell.angle_gamma   90.00
#
_symmetry.space_group_name_H-M   'P 1'
#
loop_
_entity.id
_entity.type
_entity.pdbx_description
1 polymer ?
#
loop_
_entity_poly.entity_id
_entity_poly.type
_entity_poly.pdbx_seq_one_letter_code
_entity_poly.pdbx_strand_id
1 'polypeptide(L)'
;MNELKRLRSFIWPYRYRFAAAMAFMLLVITGDLIVPWLFGQMIDEGLGSGELRLTLRYALLMVGVGALRAGCQYLWWVIQQEVGQDAMKDLRDALYRRLQVLSQSFYREMPTGEIMS
;
A
#
# COMPACT_ATOMS: atom_id res chain seq x y z
N MET A 1 20.41 -16.39 -11.85
CA MET A 1 19.31 -16.87 -10.97
C MET A 1 19.54 -16.70 -9.46
N ASN A 2 20.71 -16.29 -8.97
CA ASN A 2 20.97 -16.11 -7.52
C ASN A 2 20.62 -14.71 -6.95
N GLU A 3 20.46 -13.70 -7.81
CA GLU A 3 20.07 -12.32 -7.42
C GLU A 3 18.67 -12.28 -6.80
N LEU A 4 17.69 -12.94 -7.42
CA LEU A 4 16.30 -13.04 -6.91
C LEU A 4 16.21 -13.72 -5.53
N LYS A 5 17.09 -14.69 -5.24
CA LYS A 5 17.16 -15.34 -3.92
C LYS A 5 17.72 -14.41 -2.84
N ARG A 6 18.68 -13.54 -3.16
CA ARG A 6 19.20 -12.52 -2.23
C ARG A 6 18.18 -11.42 -1.97
N LEU A 7 17.46 -10.98 -3.01
CA LEU A 7 16.36 -10.02 -2.86
C LEU A 7 15.23 -10.58 -2.00
N ARG A 8 14.91 -11.88 -2.17
CA ARG A 8 13.91 -12.57 -1.38
C ARG A 8 14.25 -12.58 0.11
N SER A 9 15.53 -12.63 0.50
CA SER A 9 15.95 -12.52 1.90
C SER A 9 15.73 -11.13 2.50
N PHE A 10 15.73 -10.07 1.68
CA PHE A 10 15.42 -8.70 2.11
C PHE A 10 13.91 -8.46 2.25
N ILE A 11 13.10 -9.09 1.40
CA ILE A 11 11.63 -8.95 1.43
C ILE A 11 10.99 -9.86 2.49
N TRP A 12 11.61 -11.00 2.81
CA TRP A 12 11.08 -12.00 3.73
C TRP A 12 10.75 -11.49 5.15
N PRO A 13 11.53 -10.60 5.80
CA PRO A 13 11.13 -10.01 7.09
C PRO A 13 9.84 -9.18 7.02
N TYR A 14 9.51 -8.59 5.86
CA TYR A 14 8.31 -7.75 5.68
C TYR A 14 7.05 -8.53 5.27
N ARG A 15 7.12 -9.86 5.13
CA ARG A 15 6.00 -10.70 4.63
C ARG A 15 4.69 -10.53 5.40
N TYR A 16 4.75 -10.31 6.71
CA TYR A 16 3.56 -10.12 7.55
C TYR A 16 2.92 -8.75 7.33
N ARG A 17 3.75 -7.71 7.14
CA ARG A 17 3.28 -6.36 6.79
C ARG A 17 2.69 -6.35 5.38
N PHE A 18 3.31 -7.06 4.44
CA PHE A 18 2.77 -7.24 3.08
C PHE A 18 1.44 -7.99 3.07
N ALA A 19 1.31 -9.06 3.87
CA ALA A 19 0.06 -9.80 3.99
C ALA A 19 -1.05 -8.94 4.63
N ALA A 20 -0.73 -8.16 5.66
CA ALA A 20 -1.65 -7.20 6.26
C ALA A 20 -2.09 -6.12 5.26
N ALA A 21 -1.15 -5.53 4.52
CA ALA A 21 -1.46 -4.58 3.45
C ALA A 21 -2.36 -5.21 2.37
N MET A 22 -2.06 -6.43 1.93
CA MET A 22 -2.90 -7.14 0.96
C MET A 22 -4.33 -7.34 1.48
N ALA A 23 -4.49 -7.72 2.75
CA ALA A 23 -5.80 -7.87 3.38
C ALA A 23 -6.58 -6.55 3.45
N PHE A 24 -5.94 -5.46 3.86
CA PHE A 24 -6.59 -4.13 3.87
C PHE A 24 -6.94 -3.66 2.47
N MET A 25 -6.09 -3.93 1.47
CA MET A 25 -6.37 -3.60 0.08
C MET A 25 -7.62 -4.32 -0.44
N LEU A 26 -7.76 -5.61 -0.13
CA LEU A 26 -8.96 -6.37 -0.48
C LEU A 26 -10.20 -5.76 0.16
N LEU A 27 -10.15 -5.42 1.45
CA LEU A 27 -11.27 -4.75 2.13
C LEU A 27 -11.65 -3.41 1.47
N VAL A 28 -10.67 -2.61 1.09
CA VAL A 28 -10.91 -1.33 0.39
C VAL A 28 -11.59 -1.56 -0.96
N ILE A 29 -11.08 -2.49 -1.78
CA ILE A 29 -11.67 -2.82 -3.09
C ILE A 29 -13.10 -3.35 -2.94
N THR A 30 -13.36 -4.14 -1.90
CA THR A 30 -14.69 -4.67 -1.63
C THR A 30 -15.64 -3.54 -1.23
N GLY A 31 -15.17 -2.61 -0.38
CA GLY A 31 -15.89 -1.38 -0.04
C GLY A 31 -16.22 -0.52 -1.26
N ASP A 32 -15.29 -0.40 -2.21
CA ASP A 32 -15.48 0.34 -3.46
C ASP A 32 -16.61 -0.23 -4.33
N LEU A 33 -16.88 -1.53 -4.24
CA LEU A 33 -17.99 -2.17 -4.95
C LEU A 33 -19.32 -2.08 -4.18
N ILE A 34 -19.26 -2.03 -2.86
CA ILE A 34 -20.45 -1.92 -1.99
C ILE A 34 -21.11 -0.53 -2.10
N VAL A 35 -20.32 0.55 -2.24
CA VAL A 35 -20.87 1.91 -2.35
C VAL A 35 -21.84 2.07 -3.53
N PRO A 36 -21.49 1.74 -4.80
CA PRO A 36 -22.42 1.86 -5.93
C PRO A 36 -23.60 0.89 -5.82
N TRP A 37 -23.42 -0.28 -5.20
CA TRP A 37 -24.53 -1.21 -4.95
C TRP A 37 -25.56 -0.65 -3.95
N LEU A 38 -25.08 -0.05 -2.84
CA LEU A 38 -25.94 0.71 -1.91
C LEU A 38 -26.64 1.89 -2.61
N PHE A 39 -25.97 2.51 -3.57
CA PHE A 39 -26.52 3.64 -4.32
C PHE A 39 -27.66 3.23 -5.24
N GLY A 40 -27.53 2.08 -5.92
CA GLY A 40 -28.64 1.48 -6.67
C GLY A 40 -29.84 1.17 -5.78
N GLN A 41 -29.61 0.48 -4.66
CA GLN A 41 -30.65 0.17 -3.65
C GLN A 41 -31.37 1.42 -3.13
N MET A 42 -30.63 2.49 -2.84
CA MET A 42 -31.22 3.75 -2.38
C MET A 42 -32.15 4.39 -3.42
N ILE A 43 -31.81 4.30 -4.70
CA ILE A 43 -32.64 4.83 -5.79
C ILE A 43 -33.88 3.95 -5.98
N ASP A 44 -33.69 2.63 -6.07
CA ASP A 44 -34.77 1.68 -6.36
C ASP A 44 -35.80 1.60 -5.21
N GLU A 45 -35.32 1.51 -3.96
CA GLU A 45 -36.20 1.34 -2.79
C GLU A 45 -36.54 2.66 -2.09
N GLY A 46 -35.63 3.64 -2.06
CA GLY A 46 -35.82 4.88 -1.30
C GLY A 46 -36.60 5.97 -2.05
N LEU A 47 -36.25 6.20 -3.32
CA LEU A 47 -36.95 7.18 -4.16
C LEU A 47 -38.22 6.57 -4.79
N GLY A 48 -38.21 5.27 -5.09
CA GLY A 48 -39.37 4.56 -5.65
C GLY A 48 -40.55 4.40 -4.68
N SER A 49 -40.29 4.23 -3.38
CA SER A 49 -41.34 4.02 -2.36
C SER A 49 -41.86 5.32 -1.71
N GLY A 50 -41.16 6.44 -1.87
CA GLY A 50 -41.48 7.71 -1.21
C GLY A 50 -41.21 7.75 0.30
N GLU A 51 -40.64 6.69 0.89
CA GLU A 51 -40.31 6.64 2.31
C GLU A 51 -38.96 7.30 2.62
N LEU A 52 -39.00 8.57 2.98
CA LEU A 52 -37.85 9.37 3.45
C LEU A 52 -37.00 8.68 4.54
N ARG A 53 -37.64 7.87 5.41
CA ARG A 53 -36.95 7.15 6.49
C ARG A 53 -36.05 6.03 5.97
N LEU A 54 -36.45 5.34 4.90
CA LEU A 54 -35.64 4.30 4.26
C LEU A 54 -34.40 4.92 3.60
N THR A 55 -34.60 6.01 2.86
CA THR A 55 -33.54 6.77 2.20
C THR A 55 -32.51 7.31 3.19
N LEU A 56 -32.95 7.89 4.32
CA LEU A 56 -32.06 8.34 5.40
C LEU A 56 -31.23 7.19 6.00
N ARG A 57 -31.80 5.99 6.13
CA ARG A 57 -31.09 4.82 6.64
C ARG A 57 -29.99 4.35 5.67
N TYR A 58 -30.29 4.31 4.36
CA TYR A 58 -29.30 3.98 3.34
C TYR A 58 -28.19 5.03 3.24
N ALA A 59 -28.52 6.31 3.30
CA ALA A 59 -27.54 7.40 3.34
C ALA A 59 -26.59 7.27 4.54
N LEU A 60 -27.13 6.95 5.72
CA LEU A 60 -26.32 6.78 6.93
C LEU A 60 -25.43 5.52 6.86
N LEU A 61 -25.93 4.43 6.25
CA LEU A 61 -25.13 3.24 5.94
C LEU A 61 -23.99 3.54 4.96
N MET A 62 -24.23 4.33 3.90
CA MET A 62 -23.18 4.75 2.98
C MET A 62 -22.07 5.54 3.68
N VAL A 63 -22.45 6.48 4.55
CA VAL A 63 -21.48 7.25 5.35
C VAL A 63 -20.67 6.32 6.25
N GLY A 64 -21.32 5.35 6.90
CA GLY A 64 -20.64 4.35 7.74
C GLY A 64 -19.66 3.49 6.96
N VAL A 65 -20.07 2.96 5.80
CA VAL A 65 -19.19 2.18 4.90
C VAL A 65 -18.04 3.04 4.37
N GLY A 66 -18.32 4.29 4.00
CA GLY A 66 -17.31 5.25 3.55
C GLY A 66 -16.26 5.55 4.62
N ALA A 67 -16.70 5.76 5.87
CA ALA A 67 -15.80 5.98 7.00
C ALA A 67 -14.93 4.75 7.30
N LEU A 68 -15.51 3.54 7.27
CA LEU A 68 -14.77 2.30 7.43
C LEU A 68 -13.73 2.12 6.31
N ARG A 69 -14.14 2.35 5.05
CA ARG A 69 -13.24 2.30 3.89
C ARG A 69 -12.09 3.28 4.05
N ALA A 70 -12.36 4.53 4.43
CA ALA A 70 -11.33 5.54 4.63
C ALA A 70 -10.33 5.12 5.71
N GLY A 71 -10.81 4.54 6.81
CA GLY A 71 -9.95 3.98 7.86
C GLY A 71 -9.05 2.86 7.33
N CYS A 72 -9.63 1.87 6.62
CA CYS A 72 -8.86 0.78 6.01
C CYS A 72 -7.83 1.29 4.99
N GLN A 73 -8.19 2.29 4.19
CA GLN A 73 -7.30 2.88 3.19
C GLN A 73 -6.14 3.63 3.83
N TYR A 74 -6.38 4.34 4.94
CA TYR A 74 -5.32 4.98 5.72
C TYR A 74 -4.34 3.96 6.29
N LEU A 75 -4.84 2.90 6.93
CA LEU A 75 -4.01 1.79 7.45
C LEU A 75 -3.16 1.16 6.34
N TRP A 76 -3.77 0.88 5.19
CA TRP A 76 -3.07 0.35 4.02
C TRP A 76 -1.93 1.28 3.57
N TRP A 77 -2.21 2.58 3.47
CA TRP A 77 -1.23 3.57 3.03
C TRP A 77 -0.06 3.69 4.01
N VAL A 78 -0.32 3.72 5.32
CA VAL A 78 0.73 3.77 6.35
C VAL A 78 1.65 2.56 6.25
N ILE A 79 1.10 1.34 6.15
CA ILE A 79 1.89 0.11 6.04
C ILE A 79 2.76 0.14 4.76
N GLN A 80 2.20 0.62 3.64
CA GLN A 80 2.96 0.76 2.39
C GLN A 80 4.12 1.75 2.53
N GLN A 81 3.89 2.89 3.16
CA GLN A 81 4.93 3.90 3.37
C GLN A 81 6.05 3.38 4.29
N GLU A 82 5.71 2.76 5.42
CA GLU A 82 6.68 2.16 6.33
C GLU A 82 7.54 1.11 5.64
N VAL A 83 6.91 0.18 4.89
CA VAL A 83 7.64 -0.85 4.14
C VAL A 83 8.55 -0.25 3.08
N GLY A 84 8.10 0.80 2.38
CA GLY A 84 8.92 1.50 1.38
C GLY A 84 10.15 2.18 1.99
N GLN A 85 9.98 2.86 3.12
CA GLN A 85 11.07 3.53 3.84
C GLN A 85 12.07 2.53 4.41
N ASP A 86 11.57 1.48 5.05
CA ASP A 86 12.41 0.42 5.61
C ASP A 86 13.23 -0.28 4.50
N ALA A 87 12.60 -0.60 3.37
CA ALA A 87 13.30 -1.17 2.22
C ALA A 87 14.37 -0.23 1.63
N MET A 88 14.12 1.08 1.59
CA MET A 88 15.09 2.07 1.12
C MET A 88 16.28 2.19 2.07
N LYS A 89 16.03 2.18 3.38
CA LYS A 89 17.07 2.21 4.42
C LYS A 89 17.97 0.98 4.32
N ASP A 90 17.34 -0.19 4.19
CA ASP A 90 17.98 -1.48 3.99
C ASP A 90 18.88 -1.51 2.74
N LEU A 91 18.41 -0.95 1.63
CA LEU A 91 19.20 -0.80 0.40
C LEU A 91 20.39 0.13 0.60
N ARG A 92 20.19 1.27 1.26
CA ARG A 92 21.23 2.25 1.55
C ARG A 92 22.33 1.65 2.44
N ASP A 93 21.97 0.90 3.47
CA ASP A 93 22.92 0.22 4.35
C ASP A 93 23.71 -0.87 3.62
N ALA A 94 23.05 -1.62 2.72
CA ALA A 94 23.73 -2.62 1.89
C ALA A 94 24.71 -1.98 0.89
N LEU A 95 24.35 -0.84 0.29
CA LEU A 95 25.21 -0.07 -0.60
C LEU A 95 26.42 0.50 0.14
N TYR A 96 26.23 1.13 1.30
CA TYR A 96 27.34 1.64 2.10
C TYR A 96 28.31 0.55 2.53
N ARG A 97 27.79 -0.61 2.94
CA ARG A 97 28.63 -1.75 3.35
C ARG A 97 29.45 -2.30 2.18
N ARG A 98 28.89 -2.32 0.96
CA ARG A 98 29.64 -2.68 -0.26
C ARG A 98 30.66 -1.62 -0.65
N LEU A 99 30.33 -0.33 -0.54
CA LEU A 99 31.26 0.77 -0.80
C LEU A 99 32.43 0.78 0.19
N GLN A 100 32.21 0.45 1.46
CA GLN A 100 33.26 0.36 2.48
C GLN A 100 34.15 -0.87 2.32
N VAL A 101 33.62 -1.99 1.79
CA VAL A 101 34.39 -3.20 1.48
C VAL A 101 35.07 -3.11 0.11
N LEU A 102 34.69 -2.14 -0.72
CA LEU A 102 35.38 -1.80 -1.96
C LEU A 102 36.71 -1.11 -1.62
N SER A 103 37.68 -1.95 -1.26
CA SER A 103 39.10 -1.66 -1.12
C SER A 103 39.61 -0.83 -2.29
N GLN A 104 40.63 -0.01 -2.04
CA GLN A 104 41.28 0.98 -2.91
C GLN A 104 41.50 0.65 -4.41
N SER A 105 41.28 -0.57 -4.88
CA SER A 105 41.44 -0.98 -6.28
C SER A 105 40.32 -0.50 -7.23
N PHE A 106 39.11 -0.19 -6.76
CA PHE A 106 38.01 0.27 -7.63
C PHE A 106 38.08 1.78 -7.96
N TYR A 107 38.75 2.57 -7.11
CA TYR A 107 38.99 4.00 -7.37
C TYR A 107 40.01 4.26 -8.49
N ARG A 108 40.63 3.23 -9.06
CA ARG A 108 41.58 3.35 -10.17
C ARG A 108 40.98 3.15 -11.57
N GLU A 109 39.78 2.59 -11.70
CA GLU A 109 39.21 2.23 -13.02
C GLU A 109 37.99 3.04 -13.45
N MET A 110 37.38 3.87 -12.59
CA MET A 110 36.21 4.67 -12.99
C MET A 110 36.39 6.15 -12.63
N PRO A 111 36.73 7.02 -13.60
CA PRO A 111 36.84 8.45 -13.38
C PRO A 111 35.52 9.02 -12.86
N THR A 112 35.64 9.92 -11.89
CA THR A 112 34.59 10.55 -11.08
C THR A 112 33.51 11.36 -11.83
N GLY A 113 33.47 11.30 -13.16
CA GLY A 113 32.59 12.10 -14.02
C GLY A 113 31.17 11.55 -14.23
N GLU A 114 30.91 10.27 -13.96
CA GLU A 114 29.58 9.65 -14.21
C GLU A 114 28.73 9.44 -12.94
N ILE A 115 29.26 9.74 -11.75
CA ILE A 115 28.60 9.48 -10.45
C ILE A 115 27.70 10.65 -10.01
N MET A 116 27.55 11.70 -10.83
CA MET A 116 26.71 12.87 -10.56
C MET A 116 25.47 12.98 -11.47
N SER A 117 25.06 11.90 -12.16
CA SER A 117 23.81 11.85 -12.91
C SER A 117 22.85 10.79 -12.41
#